data_AF-A0A967VK91-F1
#
_entry.id   AF-A0A967VK91-F1
#
_cell.length_a   1.000
_cell.length_b   1.000
_cell.length_c   1.000
_cell.angle_alpha   90.00
_cell.angle_beta   90.00
_cell.angle_gamma   90.00
#
_symmetry.space_group_name_H-M   'P 1'
#
loop_
_entity.id
_entity.type
_entity.pdbx_description
1 polymer ?
#
loop_
_entity_poly.entity_id
_entity_poly.type
_entity_poly.pdbx_seq_one_letter_code
_entity_poly.pdbx_strand_id
1 'polypeptide(L)' 'MRAGTEMAFEDACLLEATLFGLCASSEEMREGTAAFLEKRPARFR' A
#
# COMPACT_ATOMS: atom_id res chain seq x y z
N MET A 1 10.89 0.56 10.58
CA MET A 1 11.40 0.37 9.21
C MET A 1 12.13 1.64 8.80
N ARG A 2 13.47 1.64 8.81
CA ARG A 2 14.32 2.79 8.43
C ARG A 2 15.50 2.30 7.56
N ALA A 3 15.21 1.49 6.55
CA ALA A 3 16.24 0.94 5.67
C ALA A 3 16.23 1.53 4.25
N GLY A 4 15.12 2.14 3.81
CA GLY A 4 14.98 2.61 2.42
C GLY A 4 16.01 3.68 2.00
N THR A 5 16.49 4.51 2.93
CA THR A 5 17.49 5.55 2.64
C THR A 5 18.94 5.04 2.66
N GLU A 6 19.17 3.84 3.20
CA GLU A 6 20.50 3.21 3.33
C GLU A 6 20.73 2.15 2.23
N MET A 7 19.74 1.93 1.34
CA MET A 7 19.76 0.96 0.26
C MET A 7 20.09 1.63 -1.08
N ALA A 8 20.66 0.88 -2.02
CA ALA A 8 20.73 1.33 -3.40
C ALA A 8 19.31 1.59 -3.93
N PHE A 9 19.16 2.61 -4.77
CA PHE A 9 17.85 3.08 -5.22
C PHE A 9 17.00 1.95 -5.84
N GLU A 10 17.61 1.10 -6.67
CA GLU A 10 16.92 -0.04 -7.30
C GLU A 10 16.41 -1.05 -6.27
N ASP A 11 17.22 -1.39 -5.27
CA ASP A 11 16.82 -2.30 -4.19
C ASP A 11 15.72 -1.70 -3.33
N ALA A 12 15.78 -0.40 -3.07
CA ALA A 12 14.74 0.32 -2.32
C ALA A 12 13.41 0.31 -3.09
N CYS A 13 13.43 0.58 -4.40
CA CYS A 13 12.23 0.49 -5.25
C CYS A 13 11.64 -0.93 -5.28
N LEU A 14 12.47 -1.97 -5.36
CA LEU A 14 12.00 -3.35 -5.34
C LEU A 14 11.35 -3.71 -4.00
N LEU A 15 11.97 -3.28 -2.90
CA LEU A 15 11.43 -3.46 -1.56
C LEU A 15 10.07 -2.74 -1.42
N GLU A 16 9.99 -1.49 -1.86
CA GLU A 16 8.76 -0.71 -1.84
C GLU A 16 7.65 -1.36 -2.69
N ALA A 17 7.96 -1.82 -3.90
CA ALA A 17 7.00 -2.51 -4.76
C ALA A 17 6.46 -3.78 -4.09
N THR A 18 7.32 -4.54 -3.41
CA THR A 18 6.93 -5.77 -2.70
C THR A 18 6.01 -5.45 -1.52
N LEU A 19 6.38 -4.48 -0.68
CA LEU A 19 5.59 -4.06 0.48
C LEU A 19 4.26 -3.43 0.05
N PHE A 20 4.29 -2.59 -0.97
CA PHE A 20 3.10 -1.99 -1.54
C PHE A 20 2.15 -3.06 -2.09
N GLY A 21 2.67 -4.03 -2.84
CA GLY A 21 1.86 -5.15 -3.36
C GLY A 21 1.18 -5.95 -2.25
N LEU A 22 1.90 -6.23 -1.15
CA LEU A 22 1.34 -6.90 0.01
C LEU A 22 0.19 -6.07 0.63
N CYS A 23 0.43 -4.79 0.89
CA CYS A 23 -0.59 -3.89 1.44
C CYS A 23 -1.79 -3.73 0.50
N ALA A 24 -1.57 -3.64 -0.80
CA ALA A 24 -2.59 -3.45 -1.81
C ALA A 24 -3.52 -4.69 -1.98
N SER A 25 -3.03 -5.86 -1.56
CA SER A 25 -3.80 -7.10 -1.60
C SER A 25 -4.82 -7.25 -0.48
N SER A 26 -4.82 -6.36 0.51
CA SER A 26 -5.73 -6.43 1.66
C SER A 26 -7.18 -6.08 1.29
N GLU A 27 -8.13 -6.61 2.05
CA GLU A 27 -9.54 -6.24 1.90
C GLU A 27 -9.80 -4.78 2.27
N GLU A 28 -9.09 -4.27 3.28
CA GLU A 28 -9.19 -2.87 3.71
C GLU A 28 -8.76 -1.91 2.62
N MET A 29 -7.69 -2.22 1.87
CA MET A 29 -7.27 -1.40 0.73
C MET A 29 -8.35 -1.34 -0.35
N ARG A 30 -8.94 -2.50 -0.67
CA ARG A 30 -10.00 -2.59 -1.69
C ARG A 30 -11.22 -1.77 -1.26
N GLU A 31 -11.68 -1.94 -0.03
CA GLU A 31 -12.85 -1.21 0.50
C GLU A 31 -12.59 0.30 0.60
N GLY A 32 -11.42 0.71 1.10
CA GLY A 32 -11.05 2.13 1.19
C GLY A 32 -11.03 2.79 -0.20
N THR A 33 -10.47 2.10 -1.19
CA THR A 33 -10.42 2.60 -2.57
C THR A 33 -11.81 2.66 -3.22
N ALA A 34 -12.62 1.60 -3.07
CA ALA A 34 -13.97 1.57 -3.61
C ALA A 34 -14.86 2.66 -2.99
N ALA A 35 -14.83 2.80 -1.66
CA ALA A 35 -15.59 3.81 -0.94
C ALA A 35 -15.19 5.24 -1.35
N PHE A 36 -13.89 5.49 -1.56
CA PHE A 36 -13.40 6.76 -2.06
C PHE A 36 -13.95 7.09 -3.46
N LEU A 37 -13.90 6.14 -4.39
CA LEU A 37 -14.42 6.32 -5.75
C LEU A 37 -15.95 6.53 -5.76
N GLU A 38 -16.66 5.83 -4.89
CA GLU A 38 -18.12 5.94 -4.72
C GLU A 38 -18.55 7.16 -3.89
N LYS A 39 -17.59 7.94 -3.34
CA LYS A 39 -17.82 9.10 -2.46
C LYS A 39 -18.71 8.77 -1.24
N ARG A 40 -18.49 7.60 -0.66
CA ARG A 40 -19.15 7.15 0.57
C ARG A 40 -18.13 6.89 1.68
N PRO A 41 -18.53 6.87 2.96
CA PRO A 41 -17.64 6.40 4.02
C PRO A 41 -17.26 4.93 3.80
N ALA A 42 -15.98 4.61 4.03
CA ALA A 42 -15.45 3.25 4.01
C ALA A 42 -15.89 2.47 5.26
N ARG A 43 -16.11 1.17 5.11
CA ARG A 43 -16.48 0.26 6.21
C ARG A 43 -15.34 -0.70 6.50
N PHE A 44 -14.40 -0.28 7.32
CA PHE A 44 -13.32 -1.13 7.80
C PHE A 44 -13.84 -2.12 8.85
N ARG A 45 -13.26 -3.33 8.89
CA ARG A 45 -13.62 -4.40 9.83
C ARG A 45 -12.38 -4.85 10.60
#